data_AF-A0A7S7Z974-F1
#
_entry.id   AF-A0A7S7Z974-F1
#
_cell.length_a   1.000
_cell.length_b   1.000
_cell.length_c   1.000
_cell.angle_alpha   90.00
_cell.angle_beta   90.00
_cell.angle_gamma   90.00
#
_symmetry.space_group_name_H-M   'P 1'
#
loop_
_entity.id
_entity.type
_entity.pdbx_description
1 polymer ?
#
loop_
_entity_poly.entity_id
_entity_poly.type
_entity_poly.pdbx_seq_one_letter_code
_entity_poly.pdbx_strand_id
1 'polypeptide(L)'
;MLPFTAEQFLGIFASYNRAIWPAQVLAYLLGGLAFLLVFHKGRWSGQIVAGTLAAMWAWTGIVYHLVFFATINKLAYIFGALFVVQAAAFIYFGACQRQLDVSYNERPAGFIGVVFIFYAAAIYPMFGLEMGQPPNELPMFGVTPCPVTIFSFGMLLLTRHPVSRWLIVIPFLWSLVGGSAAILLRIPQDWALLVAGVVSVALLVKRDREMVPA
;
A
#
# COMPACT_ATOMS: atom_id res chain seq x y z
N MET A 1 7.29 -24.09 -3.35
CA MET A 1 5.86 -24.39 -3.63
C MET A 1 5.03 -23.66 -2.59
N LEU A 2 3.89 -23.08 -2.97
CA LEU A 2 2.99 -22.40 -2.02
C LEU A 2 2.25 -23.45 -1.17
N PRO A 3 1.94 -23.17 0.12
CA PRO A 3 1.25 -24.11 0.99
C PRO A 3 -0.28 -24.16 0.73
N PHE A 4 -0.76 -23.50 -0.32
CA PHE A 4 -2.17 -23.37 -0.68
C PHE A 4 -2.34 -23.30 -2.21
N THR A 5 -3.56 -23.54 -2.68
CA THR A 5 -3.98 -23.44 -4.09
C THR A 5 -4.49 -22.03 -4.43
N ALA A 6 -4.61 -21.72 -5.73
CA ALA A 6 -5.15 -20.44 -6.16
C ALA A 6 -6.61 -20.25 -5.73
N GLU A 7 -7.41 -21.31 -5.75
CA GLU A 7 -8.81 -21.29 -5.32
C GLU A 7 -8.93 -21.00 -3.82
N GLN A 8 -8.07 -21.59 -2.99
CA GLN A 8 -8.01 -21.28 -1.56
C GLN A 8 -7.64 -19.82 -1.30
N PHE A 9 -6.69 -19.28 -2.08
CA PHE A 9 -6.28 -17.88 -1.97
C PHE A 9 -7.42 -16.91 -2.33
N LEU A 10 -8.10 -17.15 -3.46
CA LEU A 10 -9.25 -16.33 -3.88
C LEU A 10 -10.43 -16.46 -2.92
N GLY A 11 -10.66 -17.66 -2.36
CA GLY A 11 -11.67 -17.89 -1.32
C GLY A 11 -11.44 -17.08 -0.04
N ILE A 12 -10.19 -16.78 0.30
CA ILE A 12 -9.87 -15.83 1.39
C ILE A 12 -10.41 -14.44 1.07
N PHE A 13 -10.21 -13.93 -0.15
CA PHE A 13 -10.77 -12.63 -0.53
C PHE A 13 -12.29 -12.61 -0.49
N ALA A 14 -12.97 -13.65 -0.99
CA ALA A 14 -14.42 -13.76 -0.92
C ALA A 14 -14.97 -13.67 0.51
N SER A 15 -14.40 -14.45 1.43
CA SER A 15 -14.80 -14.46 2.83
C SER A 15 -14.45 -13.15 3.53
N TYR A 16 -13.25 -12.63 3.29
CA TYR A 16 -12.75 -11.38 3.84
C TYR A 16 -13.60 -10.18 3.44
N ASN A 17 -13.81 -9.98 2.14
CA ASN A 17 -14.56 -8.84 1.61
C ASN A 17 -16.00 -8.81 2.11
N ARG A 18 -16.64 -9.99 2.25
CA ARG A 18 -17.98 -10.11 2.83
C ARG A 18 -17.99 -9.73 4.31
N ALA A 19 -17.00 -10.21 5.08
CA ALA A 19 -16.96 -10.02 6.53
C ALA A 19 -16.67 -8.57 6.94
N ILE A 20 -15.89 -7.84 6.15
CA ILE A 20 -15.49 -6.47 6.50
C ILE A 20 -16.43 -5.40 5.95
N TRP A 21 -17.42 -5.74 5.12
CA TRP A 21 -18.36 -4.74 4.60
C TRP A 21 -19.05 -4.01 5.77
N PRO A 22 -19.11 -2.65 5.79
CA PRO A 22 -18.77 -1.69 4.73
C PRO A 22 -17.39 -1.01 4.85
N ALA A 23 -16.42 -1.59 5.56
CA ALA A 23 -15.11 -0.98 5.84
C ALA A 23 -14.33 -0.58 4.56
N GLN A 24 -14.57 -1.22 3.42
CA GLN A 24 -13.96 -0.82 2.15
C GLN A 24 -14.35 0.61 1.76
N VAL A 25 -15.61 1.01 2.00
CA VAL A 25 -16.06 2.38 1.72
C VAL A 25 -15.26 3.37 2.56
N LEU A 26 -15.05 3.07 3.84
CA LEU A 26 -14.23 3.89 4.72
C LEU A 26 -12.78 3.97 4.23
N ALA A 27 -12.21 2.85 3.76
CA ALA A 27 -10.86 2.83 3.21
C ALA A 27 -10.72 3.73 1.98
N TYR A 28 -11.70 3.72 1.07
CA TYR A 28 -11.75 4.65 -0.07
C TYR A 28 -11.88 6.11 0.36
N LEU A 29 -12.76 6.42 1.33
CA LEU A 29 -12.93 7.77 1.84
C LEU A 29 -11.64 8.31 2.48
N LEU A 30 -10.97 7.49 3.29
CA LEU A 30 -9.70 7.85 3.92
C LEU A 30 -8.58 8.03 2.88
N GLY A 31 -8.47 7.12 1.91
CA GLY A 31 -7.50 7.23 0.83
C GLY A 31 -7.72 8.49 -0.03
N GLY A 32 -8.98 8.78 -0.36
CA GLY A 32 -9.37 10.00 -1.07
C GLY A 32 -9.03 11.27 -0.28
N LEU A 33 -9.33 11.30 1.03
CA LEU A 33 -8.94 12.40 1.91
C LEU A 33 -7.42 12.59 1.94
N ALA A 34 -6.66 11.51 2.10
CA ALA A 34 -5.20 11.55 2.10
C ALA A 34 -4.64 12.13 0.79
N PHE A 35 -5.22 11.74 -0.35
CA PHE A 35 -4.84 12.29 -1.66
C PHE A 35 -5.24 13.76 -1.82
N LEU A 36 -6.44 14.17 -1.41
CA LEU A 36 -6.89 15.57 -1.50
C LEU A 36 -5.99 16.52 -0.68
N LEU A 37 -5.48 16.05 0.46
CA LEU A 37 -4.55 16.79 1.32
C LEU A 37 -3.18 17.03 0.68
N VAL A 38 -2.84 16.33 -0.41
CA VAL A 38 -1.64 16.60 -1.22
C VAL A 38 -1.77 17.95 -1.94
N PHE A 39 -2.99 18.36 -2.29
CA PHE A 39 -3.27 19.63 -2.98
C PHE A 39 -3.74 20.72 -2.02
N HIS A 40 -4.38 20.35 -0.92
CA HIS A 40 -4.90 21.28 0.10
C HIS A 40 -4.07 21.18 1.38
N LYS A 41 -2.84 21.71 1.33
CA LYS A 41 -1.91 21.65 2.47
C LYS A 41 -2.42 22.49 3.65
N GLY A 42 -2.64 21.82 4.77
CA GLY A 42 -2.95 22.41 6.06
C GLY A 42 -1.95 21.98 7.14
N ARG A 43 -2.10 22.52 8.36
CA ARG A 43 -1.18 22.27 9.50
C ARG A 43 -1.10 20.80 9.93
N TRP A 44 -2.11 20.01 9.56
CA TRP A 44 -2.27 18.60 9.96
C TRP A 44 -2.26 17.61 8.79
N SER A 45 -2.06 18.08 7.55
CA SER A 45 -2.14 17.21 6.36
C SER A 45 -1.21 16.01 6.46
N GLY A 46 0.04 16.24 6.85
CA GLY A 46 1.04 15.17 7.01
C GLY A 46 0.64 14.10 8.01
N GLN A 47 0.08 14.50 9.14
CA GLN A 47 -0.33 13.58 10.20
C GLN A 47 -1.61 12.82 9.86
N ILE A 48 -2.55 13.46 9.15
CA ILE A 48 -3.76 12.78 8.66
C ILE A 48 -3.38 11.74 7.60
N VAL A 49 -2.45 12.06 6.69
CA VAL A 49 -1.91 11.08 5.73
C VAL A 49 -1.19 9.95 6.47
N ALA A 50 -0.32 10.28 7.42
CA ALA A 50 0.39 9.29 8.24
C ALA A 50 -0.57 8.34 8.97
N GLY A 51 -1.60 8.90 9.62
CA GLY A 51 -2.62 8.14 10.33
C GLY A 51 -3.45 7.27 9.38
N THR A 52 -3.77 7.77 8.19
CA THR A 52 -4.47 7.00 7.16
C THR A 52 -3.65 5.80 6.70
N LEU A 53 -2.38 6.01 6.35
CA LEU A 53 -1.47 4.93 5.95
C LEU A 53 -1.29 3.94 7.10
N ALA A 54 -1.07 4.42 8.33
CA ALA A 54 -0.95 3.57 9.51
C ALA A 54 -2.20 2.71 9.73
N ALA A 55 -3.40 3.28 9.61
CA ALA A 55 -4.66 2.55 9.76
C ALA A 55 -4.82 1.46 8.70
N MET A 56 -4.52 1.76 7.43
CA MET A 56 -4.57 0.78 6.33
C MET A 56 -3.56 -0.36 6.52
N TRP A 57 -2.33 -0.03 6.92
CA TRP A 57 -1.28 -1.02 7.20
C TRP A 57 -1.62 -1.89 8.41
N ALA A 58 -2.11 -1.28 9.50
CA ALA A 58 -2.52 -2.01 10.70
C ALA A 58 -3.73 -2.92 10.41
N TRP A 59 -4.74 -2.42 9.70
CA TRP A 59 -5.91 -3.20 9.29
C TRP A 59 -5.50 -4.41 8.44
N THR A 60 -4.65 -4.19 7.45
CA THR A 60 -4.17 -5.25 6.56
C THR A 60 -3.29 -6.25 7.31
N GLY A 61 -2.43 -5.78 8.22
CA GLY A 61 -1.59 -6.63 9.05
C GLY A 61 -2.40 -7.48 10.02
N ILE A 62 -3.37 -6.89 10.72
CA ILE A 62 -4.13 -7.58 11.76
C ILE A 62 -5.27 -8.38 11.14
N VAL A 63 -6.15 -7.73 10.41
CA VAL A 63 -7.38 -8.37 9.91
C VAL A 63 -7.05 -9.27 8.74
N TYR A 64 -6.46 -8.75 7.66
CA TYR A 64 -6.20 -9.59 6.49
C TYR A 64 -5.16 -10.68 6.80
N HIS A 65 -3.97 -10.32 7.30
CA HIS A 65 -2.90 -11.31 7.50
C HIS A 65 -3.18 -12.26 8.67
N LEU A 66 -3.39 -11.75 9.88
CA LEU A 66 -3.48 -12.62 11.08
C LEU A 66 -4.81 -13.33 11.22
N VAL A 67 -5.94 -12.71 10.86
CA VAL A 67 -7.27 -13.32 11.04
C VAL A 67 -7.63 -14.21 9.84
N PHE A 68 -7.43 -13.74 8.61
CA PHE A 68 -7.89 -14.46 7.42
C PHE A 68 -6.78 -15.28 6.76
N PHE A 69 -5.67 -14.66 6.37
CA PHE A 69 -4.63 -15.33 5.57
C PHE A 69 -3.83 -16.37 6.35
N ALA A 70 -3.71 -16.23 7.68
CA ALA A 70 -3.04 -17.19 8.55
C ALA A 70 -3.70 -18.58 8.57
N THR A 71 -4.98 -18.66 8.16
CA THR A 71 -5.70 -19.94 8.08
C THR A 71 -5.13 -20.87 7.01
N ILE A 72 -4.58 -20.31 5.91
CA ILE A 72 -4.00 -21.07 4.80
C ILE A 72 -2.48 -20.92 4.68
N ASN A 73 -1.87 -19.91 5.33
CA ASN A 73 -0.44 -19.65 5.24
C ASN A 73 0.17 -19.21 6.57
N LYS A 74 0.99 -20.07 7.19
CA LYS A 74 1.68 -19.74 8.46
C LYS A 74 2.63 -18.55 8.34
N LEU A 75 3.16 -18.22 7.15
CA LEU A 75 3.98 -17.03 6.98
C LEU A 75 3.19 -15.73 7.18
N ALA A 76 1.85 -15.79 7.15
CA ALA A 76 1.00 -14.64 7.44
C ALA A 76 1.22 -14.07 8.84
N TYR A 77 1.69 -14.85 9.82
CA TYR A 77 2.08 -14.33 11.13
C TYR A 77 3.24 -13.33 11.03
N ILE A 78 4.26 -13.67 10.22
CA ILE A 78 5.42 -12.81 9.96
C ILE A 78 4.97 -11.58 9.17
N PHE A 79 4.16 -11.78 8.12
CA PHE A 79 3.66 -10.68 7.30
C PHE A 79 2.81 -9.71 8.11
N GLY A 80 1.89 -10.22 8.94
CA GLY A 80 1.08 -9.41 9.83
C GLY A 80 1.93 -8.59 10.80
N ALA A 81 2.94 -9.20 11.42
CA ALA A 81 3.87 -8.49 12.30
C ALA A 81 4.62 -7.37 11.56
N LEU A 82 5.15 -7.63 10.36
CA LEU A 82 5.82 -6.62 9.54
C LEU A 82 4.88 -5.46 9.18
N PHE A 83 3.62 -5.76 8.84
CA PHE A 83 2.63 -4.73 8.52
C PHE A 83 2.27 -3.87 9.74
N VAL A 84 2.15 -4.46 10.92
CA VAL A 84 1.95 -3.72 12.17
C VAL A 84 3.16 -2.85 12.52
N VAL A 85 4.38 -3.34 12.31
CA VAL A 85 5.61 -2.53 12.49
C VAL A 85 5.63 -1.36 11.52
N GLN A 86 5.26 -1.55 10.26
CA GLN A 86 5.16 -0.47 9.28
C GLN A 86 4.08 0.56 9.67
N ALA A 87 2.94 0.11 10.20
CA ALA A 87 1.91 1.02 10.72
C ALA A 87 2.45 1.89 11.87
N ALA A 88 3.17 1.28 12.82
CA ALA A 88 3.83 2.00 13.91
C ALA A 88 4.89 2.99 13.38
N ALA A 89 5.64 2.60 12.34
CA ALA A 89 6.60 3.49 11.69
C ALA A 89 5.92 4.72 11.07
N PHE A 90 4.78 4.56 10.40
CA PHE A 90 4.00 5.69 9.88
C PHE A 90 3.52 6.63 10.98
N ILE A 91 3.05 6.11 12.11
CA ILE A 91 2.68 6.95 13.26
C ILE A 91 3.90 7.68 13.81
N TYR A 92 5.00 6.97 14.06
CA TYR A 92 6.19 7.56 14.66
C TYR A 92 6.82 8.64 13.78
N PHE A 93 7.15 8.31 12.52
CA PHE A 93 7.81 9.27 11.62
C PHE A 93 6.84 10.32 11.08
N GLY A 94 5.58 9.95 10.83
CA GLY A 94 4.59 10.82 10.21
C GLY A 94 3.82 11.70 11.17
N ALA A 95 3.32 11.15 12.28
CA ALA A 95 2.52 11.89 13.25
C ALA A 95 3.36 12.51 14.38
N CYS A 96 4.28 11.75 14.98
CA CYS A 96 5.10 12.23 16.10
C CYS A 96 6.25 13.13 15.64
N GLN A 97 7.04 12.66 14.67
CA GLN A 97 8.19 13.41 14.13
C GLN A 97 7.80 14.40 13.02
N ARG A 98 6.55 14.35 12.52
CA ARG A 98 6.00 15.25 11.50
C ARG A 98 6.83 15.30 10.21
N GLN A 99 7.47 14.19 9.83
CA GLN A 99 8.37 14.10 8.67
C GLN A 99 7.64 13.93 7.34
N LEU A 100 6.35 13.56 7.37
CA LEU A 100 5.54 13.42 6.15
C LEU A 100 4.97 14.78 5.72
N ASP A 101 5.78 15.57 4.99
CA ASP A 101 5.29 16.77 4.31
C ASP A 101 4.83 16.43 2.88
N VAL A 102 3.52 16.20 2.72
CA VAL A 102 2.91 15.88 1.42
C VAL A 102 2.57 17.13 0.63
N SER A 103 2.95 17.14 -0.64
CA SER A 103 2.54 18.14 -1.62
C SER A 103 2.87 17.67 -3.01
N TYR A 104 1.96 17.92 -3.95
CA TYR A 104 2.24 17.70 -5.35
C TYR A 104 3.42 18.57 -5.81
N ASN A 105 4.25 18.01 -6.68
CA ASN A 105 5.32 18.69 -7.39
C ASN A 105 5.35 18.17 -8.83
N GLU A 106 5.75 19.01 -9.78
CA GLU A 106 5.75 18.66 -11.22
C GLU A 106 6.96 17.78 -11.63
N ARG A 107 7.70 17.21 -10.67
CA ARG A 107 8.82 16.32 -10.97
C ARG A 107 8.29 14.94 -11.36
N PRO A 108 9.11 14.11 -12.03
CA PRO A 108 8.72 12.74 -12.38
C PRO A 108 8.20 11.93 -11.18
N ALA A 109 8.77 12.14 -9.98
CA ALA A 109 8.29 11.50 -8.75
C ALA A 109 6.83 11.87 -8.42
N GLY A 110 6.43 13.14 -8.58
CA GLY A 110 5.05 13.56 -8.34
C GLY A 110 4.06 12.94 -9.31
N PHE A 111 4.38 12.94 -10.61
CA PHE A 111 3.55 12.30 -11.64
C PHE A 111 3.41 10.78 -11.38
N ILE A 112 4.51 10.08 -11.18
CA ILE A 112 4.50 8.64 -10.89
C ILE A 112 3.76 8.34 -9.58
N GLY A 113 3.89 9.21 -8.57
CA GLY A 113 3.15 9.09 -7.32
C GLY A 113 1.64 9.13 -7.53
N VAL A 114 1.15 10.06 -8.34
CA VAL A 114 -0.27 10.15 -8.72
C VAL A 114 -0.71 8.90 -9.50
N VAL A 115 0.10 8.44 -10.46
CA VAL A 115 -0.18 7.22 -11.23
C VAL A 115 -0.34 6.01 -10.31
N PHE A 116 0.54 5.82 -9.32
CA PHE A 116 0.43 4.71 -8.37
C PHE A 116 -0.83 4.80 -7.49
N ILE A 117 -1.23 6.00 -7.08
CA ILE A 117 -2.46 6.19 -6.30
C ILE A 117 -3.69 5.78 -7.12
N PHE A 118 -3.81 6.30 -8.35
CA PHE A 118 -4.92 5.95 -9.23
C PHE A 118 -4.90 4.47 -9.63
N TYR A 119 -3.71 3.90 -9.83
CA TYR A 119 -3.57 2.49 -10.08
C TYR A 119 -4.11 1.66 -8.93
N ALA A 120 -3.64 1.92 -7.71
CA ALA A 120 -4.06 1.17 -6.52
C ALA A 120 -5.57 1.29 -6.22
N ALA A 121 -6.15 2.48 -6.40
CA ALA A 121 -7.53 2.74 -6.01
C ALA A 121 -8.56 2.34 -7.10
N ALA A 122 -8.25 2.55 -8.38
CA ALA A 122 -9.22 2.41 -9.47
C ALA A 122 -8.80 1.35 -10.50
N ILE A 123 -7.61 1.46 -11.07
CA ILE A 123 -7.20 0.59 -12.19
C ILE A 123 -7.06 -0.85 -11.71
N TYR A 124 -6.52 -1.06 -10.50
CA TYR A 124 -6.29 -2.37 -9.92
C TYR A 124 -7.56 -3.24 -9.85
N PRO A 125 -8.67 -2.80 -9.19
CA PRO A 125 -9.90 -3.59 -9.17
C PRO A 125 -10.55 -3.70 -10.56
N MET A 126 -10.48 -2.66 -11.40
CA MET A 126 -11.03 -2.71 -12.77
C MET A 126 -10.33 -3.77 -13.63
N PHE A 127 -9.01 -3.85 -13.55
CA PHE A 127 -8.24 -4.86 -14.28
C PHE A 127 -8.57 -6.28 -13.83
N GLY A 128 -8.80 -6.49 -12.52
CA GLY A 128 -9.28 -7.77 -12.01
C GLY A 128 -10.65 -8.16 -12.57
N LEU A 129 -11.60 -7.21 -12.65
CA LEU A 129 -12.92 -7.44 -13.26
C LEU A 129 -12.81 -7.78 -14.76
N GLU A 130 -11.98 -7.07 -15.51
CA GLU A 130 -11.75 -7.33 -16.94
C GLU A 130 -11.14 -8.71 -17.20
N MET A 131 -10.39 -9.23 -16.24
CA MET A 131 -9.85 -10.60 -16.28
C MET A 131 -10.84 -11.67 -15.81
N GLY A 132 -12.10 -11.30 -15.59
CA GLY A 132 -13.17 -12.21 -15.22
C GLY A 132 -13.16 -12.63 -13.74
N GLN A 133 -12.41 -11.93 -12.88
CA GLN A 133 -12.44 -12.24 -11.45
C GLN A 133 -13.77 -11.80 -10.83
N PRO A 134 -14.41 -12.64 -9.99
CA PRO A 134 -15.62 -12.26 -9.28
C PRO A 134 -15.37 -11.00 -8.41
N PRO A 135 -16.28 -10.02 -8.38
CA PRO A 135 -16.08 -8.78 -7.63
C PRO A 135 -15.79 -8.99 -6.13
N ASN A 136 -16.36 -10.05 -5.55
CA ASN A 136 -16.15 -10.43 -4.15
C ASN A 136 -14.77 -11.04 -3.88
N GLU A 137 -14.07 -11.55 -4.90
CA GLU A 137 -12.74 -12.17 -4.80
C GLU A 137 -11.60 -11.20 -5.11
N LEU A 138 -11.94 -9.94 -5.42
CA LEU A 138 -10.95 -8.93 -5.74
C LEU A 138 -10.20 -8.44 -4.48
N PRO A 139 -8.88 -8.20 -4.60
CA PRO A 139 -8.14 -7.49 -3.56
C PRO A 139 -8.58 -6.01 -3.55
N MET A 140 -9.29 -5.61 -2.50
CA MET A 140 -9.88 -4.28 -2.40
C MET A 140 -8.88 -3.24 -1.86
N PHE A 141 -8.97 -2.01 -2.37
CA PHE A 141 -8.12 -0.89 -1.98
C PHE A 141 -8.17 -0.59 -0.47
N GLY A 142 -7.01 -0.25 0.10
CA GLY A 142 -6.90 0.22 1.48
C GLY A 142 -7.04 -0.87 2.56
N VAL A 143 -7.44 -2.09 2.18
CA VAL A 143 -7.67 -3.21 3.10
C VAL A 143 -6.93 -4.50 2.72
N THR A 144 -6.30 -4.53 1.54
CA THR A 144 -5.47 -5.66 1.10
C THR A 144 -4.02 -5.24 0.81
N PRO A 145 -3.05 -6.18 0.92
CA PRO A 145 -1.63 -5.83 1.00
C PRO A 145 -1.08 -5.11 -0.23
N CYS A 146 -1.38 -5.60 -1.44
CA CYS A 146 -0.83 -5.08 -2.68
C CYS A 146 -1.26 -3.63 -2.96
N PRO A 147 -2.56 -3.29 -3.03
CA PRO A 147 -2.98 -1.91 -3.29
C PRO A 147 -2.59 -0.95 -2.16
N VAL A 148 -2.61 -1.37 -0.88
CA VAL A 148 -2.11 -0.54 0.24
C VAL A 148 -0.63 -0.19 0.05
N THR A 149 0.18 -1.15 -0.39
CA THR A 149 1.61 -0.94 -0.60
C THR A 149 1.87 0.00 -1.78
N ILE A 150 1.20 -0.21 -2.91
CA ILE A 150 1.31 0.66 -4.10
C ILE A 150 0.86 2.09 -3.76
N PHE A 151 -0.26 2.24 -3.06
CA PHE A 151 -0.75 3.53 -2.61
C PHE A 151 0.23 4.23 -1.68
N SER A 152 0.83 3.49 -0.74
CA SER A 152 1.83 4.03 0.19
C SER A 152 3.06 4.55 -0.56
N PHE A 153 3.55 3.81 -1.55
CA PHE A 153 4.60 4.28 -2.44
C PHE A 153 4.22 5.56 -3.18
N GLY A 154 3.00 5.63 -3.71
CA GLY A 154 2.49 6.84 -4.37
C GLY A 154 2.47 8.06 -3.45
N MET A 155 1.98 7.88 -2.22
CA MET A 155 1.97 8.94 -1.21
C MET A 155 3.39 9.36 -0.78
N LEU A 156 4.32 8.42 -0.63
CA LEU A 156 5.71 8.71 -0.28
C LEU A 156 6.43 9.48 -1.39
N LEU A 157 6.16 9.19 -2.66
CA LEU A 157 6.72 9.94 -3.79
C LEU A 157 6.22 11.39 -3.86
N LEU A 158 5.05 11.67 -3.29
CA LEU A 158 4.45 13.00 -3.17
C LEU A 158 4.92 13.78 -1.92
N THR A 159 5.97 13.32 -1.24
CA THR A 159 6.60 14.07 -0.14
C THR A 159 7.60 15.11 -0.66
N ARG A 160 7.70 16.25 0.03
CA ARG A 160 8.67 17.31 -0.29
C ARG A 160 10.06 17.09 0.28
N HIS A 161 10.13 16.43 1.43
CA HIS A 161 11.38 16.21 2.16
C HIS A 161 11.80 14.74 2.09
N PRO A 162 13.10 14.45 2.32
CA PRO A 162 13.58 13.09 2.46
C PRO A 162 12.77 12.32 3.50
N VAL A 163 12.33 11.12 3.14
CA VAL A 163 11.57 10.25 4.03
C VAL A 163 12.51 9.29 4.73
N SER A 164 12.20 8.94 5.98
CA SER A 164 12.96 7.93 6.70
C SER A 164 13.00 6.62 5.91
N ARG A 165 14.21 6.04 5.74
CA ARG A 165 14.40 4.76 5.02
C ARG A 165 13.56 3.63 5.63
N TRP A 166 13.28 3.69 6.93
CA TRP A 166 12.40 2.75 7.62
C TRP A 166 11.00 2.66 6.99
N LEU A 167 10.47 3.78 6.48
CA LEU A 167 9.16 3.80 5.81
C LEU A 167 9.17 3.10 4.44
N ILE A 168 10.35 2.81 3.88
CA ILE A 168 10.52 2.22 2.54
C ILE A 168 10.88 0.74 2.63
N VAL A 169 11.66 0.33 3.62
CA VAL A 169 12.21 -1.04 3.73
C VAL A 169 11.10 -2.10 3.73
N ILE A 170 10.09 -1.97 4.61
CA ILE A 170 9.04 -2.98 4.70
C ILE A 170 8.15 -2.99 3.44
N PRO A 171 7.66 -1.86 2.92
CA PRO A 171 6.94 -1.82 1.64
C PRO A 171 7.74 -2.43 0.49
N PHE A 172 9.05 -2.18 0.43
CA PHE A 172 9.90 -2.73 -0.61
C PHE A 172 10.04 -4.25 -0.47
N LEU A 173 10.33 -4.76 0.73
CA LEU A 173 10.38 -6.21 0.98
C LEU A 173 9.05 -6.88 0.64
N TRP A 174 7.93 -6.26 1.03
CA TRP A 174 6.60 -6.75 0.66
C TRP A 174 6.39 -6.73 -0.85
N SER A 175 6.88 -5.72 -1.56
CA SER A 175 6.75 -5.67 -3.02
C SER A 175 7.40 -6.87 -3.71
N LEU A 176 8.54 -7.34 -3.20
CA LEU A 176 9.23 -8.54 -3.69
C LEU A 176 8.44 -9.81 -3.36
N VAL A 177 7.94 -9.94 -2.13
CA VAL A 177 7.17 -11.10 -1.68
C VAL A 177 5.83 -11.20 -2.42
N GLY A 178 5.00 -10.15 -2.35
CA GLY A 178 3.69 -10.09 -3.03
C GLY A 178 3.82 -10.20 -4.54
N GLY A 179 4.83 -9.55 -5.12
CA GLY A 179 5.15 -9.66 -6.53
C GLY A 179 5.56 -11.06 -6.98
N SER A 180 6.35 -11.76 -6.19
CA SER A 180 6.70 -13.16 -6.47
C SER A 180 5.47 -14.08 -6.41
N ALA A 181 4.58 -13.84 -5.43
CA ALA A 181 3.32 -14.58 -5.30
C ALA A 181 2.39 -14.30 -6.49
N ALA A 182 2.33 -13.07 -6.98
CA ALA A 182 1.56 -12.67 -8.15
C ALA A 182 1.94 -13.42 -9.43
N ILE A 183 3.25 -13.60 -9.64
CA ILE A 183 3.75 -14.37 -10.79
C ILE A 183 3.40 -15.85 -10.63
N LEU A 184 3.57 -16.41 -9.43
CA LEU A 184 3.27 -17.82 -9.15
C LEU A 184 1.77 -18.15 -9.27
N LEU A 185 0.91 -17.24 -8.81
CA LEU A 185 -0.55 -17.38 -8.82
C LEU A 185 -1.20 -16.87 -10.11
N ARG A 186 -0.40 -16.34 -11.06
CA ARG A 186 -0.88 -15.72 -12.32
C ARG A 186 -1.92 -14.62 -12.09
N ILE A 187 -1.62 -13.71 -11.16
CA ILE A 187 -2.42 -12.53 -10.82
C ILE A 187 -1.70 -11.29 -11.38
N PRO A 188 -1.92 -10.93 -12.65
CA PRO A 188 -1.12 -9.91 -13.35
C PRO A 188 -1.34 -8.49 -12.83
N GLN A 189 -2.48 -8.16 -12.21
CA GLN A 189 -2.67 -6.86 -11.55
C GLN A 189 -1.62 -6.59 -10.46
N ASP A 190 -1.12 -7.65 -9.83
CA ASP A 190 -0.11 -7.52 -8.78
C ASP A 190 1.32 -7.39 -9.33
N TRP A 191 1.55 -7.53 -10.64
CA TRP A 191 2.88 -7.30 -11.21
C TRP A 191 3.32 -5.84 -11.08
N ALA A 192 2.34 -4.93 -11.10
CA ALA A 192 2.58 -3.51 -10.83
C ALA A 192 3.17 -3.26 -9.45
N LEU A 193 2.98 -4.15 -8.47
CA LEU A 193 3.59 -4.05 -7.15
C LEU A 193 5.12 -4.09 -7.21
N LEU A 194 5.70 -5.00 -8.02
CA LEU A 194 7.16 -5.08 -8.21
C LEU A 194 7.70 -3.81 -8.84
N VAL A 195 7.02 -3.35 -9.89
CA VAL A 195 7.38 -2.11 -10.59
C VAL A 195 7.31 -0.93 -9.64
N ALA A 196 6.23 -0.82 -8.84
CA ALA A 196 6.06 0.23 -7.86
C ALA A 196 7.17 0.24 -6.81
N GLY A 197 7.57 -0.94 -6.32
CA GLY A 197 8.68 -1.07 -5.36
C GLY A 197 10.01 -0.57 -5.93
N VAL A 198 10.42 -1.08 -7.08
CA VAL A 198 11.71 -0.71 -7.72
C VAL A 198 11.74 0.76 -8.10
N VAL A 199 10.69 1.26 -8.76
CA VAL A 199 10.60 2.65 -9.22
C VAL A 199 10.59 3.60 -8.02
N SER A 200 9.82 3.30 -6.98
CA SER A 200 9.76 4.17 -5.79
C SER A 200 11.10 4.28 -5.08
N VAL A 201 11.78 3.15 -4.86
CA VAL A 201 13.12 3.17 -4.24
C VAL A 201 14.09 3.98 -5.09
N ALA A 202 14.14 3.74 -6.40
CA ALA A 202 15.05 4.45 -7.30
C ALA A 202 14.80 5.97 -7.28
N LEU A 203 13.53 6.38 -7.40
CA LEU A 203 13.15 7.80 -7.40
C LEU A 203 13.38 8.48 -6.05
N LEU A 204 13.02 7.83 -4.93
CA LEU A 204 13.21 8.38 -3.59
C LEU A 204 14.70 8.52 -3.25
N VAL A 205 15.53 7.51 -3.54
CA VAL A 205 16.99 7.57 -3.31
C VAL A 205 17.64 8.65 -4.16
N LYS A 206 17.28 8.75 -5.45
CA LYS A 206 17.81 9.78 -6.34
C LYS A 206 17.42 11.18 -5.84
N ARG A 207 16.14 11.38 -5.56
CA ARG A 207 15.58 12.65 -5.07
C ARG A 207 16.22 13.08 -3.75
N ASP A 208 16.39 12.17 -2.81
CA ASP A 208 16.94 12.49 -1.48
C ASP A 208 18.43 12.83 -1.54
N ARG A 209 19.19 12.22 -2.47
CA ARG A 209 20.59 12.60 -2.74
C ARG A 209 20.71 14.00 -3.33
N GLU A 210 19.80 14.40 -4.22
CA GLU A 210 19.80 15.74 -4.81
C GLU A 210 19.45 16.85 -3.81
N MET A 211 18.87 16.51 -2.65
CA MET A 211 18.48 17.47 -1.61
C MET A 211 19.50 17.67 -0.50
N VAL A 212 20.48 16.78 -0.34
CA VAL A 212 21.58 16.94 0.62
C VAL A 212 22.71 17.67 -0.11
N PRO A 213 23.08 18.92 0.28
CA PRO A 213 24.22 19.59 -0.32
C PRO A 213 25.50 18.78 -0.08
N ALA A 214 26.36 18.69 -1.09
CA ALA A 214 27.68 18.07 -1.00
C ALA A 214 28.60 18.79 -0.01
#